data_AF-A0A359AZ48-F1
#
_entry.id   AF-A0A359AZ48-F1
#
_cell.length_a   1.000
_cell.length_b   1.000
_cell.length_c   1.000
_cell.angle_alpha   90.00
_cell.angle_beta   90.00
_cell.angle_gamma   90.00
#
_symmetry.space_group_name_H-M   'P 1'
#
loop_
_entity.id
_entity.type
_entity.pdbx_description
1 polymer ?
#
loop_
_entity_poly.entity_id
_entity_poly.type
_entity_poly.pdbx_seq_one_letter_code
_entity_poly.pdbx_strand_id
1 'polypeptide(L)'
;MYRMGYIKDQDWVEFLITIPRELPDRFLRASEIVKRRSGVEVKHFARKDDVYPYAKDIFRLINKAYKEIYGYVELTERQIDYYVDMYIPMLRLDFLTVVIRQEDNKLIGVGIGLPSMSTALQKSRGRFMPTGWYHLYKALKGKD
;
A
#
# COMPACT_ATOMS: atom_id res chain seq x y z
N MET A 1 9.47 28.31 13.97
CA MET A 1 8.39 28.32 12.96
C MET A 1 7.47 29.53 13.10
N TYR A 2 6.77 29.74 14.22
CA TYR A 2 5.89 30.91 14.38
C TYR A 2 6.58 32.28 14.23
N ARG A 3 7.83 32.44 14.69
CA ARG A 3 8.63 33.67 14.48
C ARG A 3 8.99 33.96 13.02
N MET A 4 8.82 32.97 12.14
CA MET A 4 8.99 33.11 10.69
C MET A 4 7.64 33.23 9.96
N GLY A 5 6.53 33.45 10.69
CA GLY A 5 5.19 33.66 10.13
C GLY A 5 4.41 32.38 9.81
N TYR A 6 4.97 31.18 10.05
CA TYR A 6 4.25 29.93 9.82
C TYR A 6 3.16 29.69 10.86
N ILE A 7 1.99 29.29 10.39
CA ILE A 7 0.84 28.87 11.20
C ILE A 7 0.54 27.39 10.94
N LYS A 8 -0.17 26.76 11.87
CA LYS A 8 -0.62 25.37 11.70
C LYS A 8 -1.69 25.33 10.62
N ASP A 9 -1.48 24.46 9.63
CA ASP A 9 -2.40 24.24 8.52
C ASP A 9 -3.22 22.95 8.74
N GLN A 10 -2.55 21.83 9.00
CA GLN A 10 -3.18 20.51 9.08
C GLN A 10 -2.51 19.60 10.12
N ASP A 11 -3.28 18.66 10.68
CA ASP A 11 -2.77 17.55 11.50
C ASP A 11 -2.61 16.27 10.69
N TRP A 12 -1.49 15.58 10.91
CA TRP A 12 -1.22 14.25 10.37
C TRP A 12 -1.17 13.28 11.53
N VAL A 13 -2.07 12.30 11.53
CA VAL A 13 -2.15 11.31 12.61
C VAL A 13 -1.57 10.00 12.10
N GLU A 14 -0.50 9.55 12.76
CA GLU A 14 0.15 8.27 12.50
C GLU A 14 -0.14 7.30 13.65
N PHE A 15 -0.43 6.05 13.30
CA PHE A 15 -0.72 4.99 14.26
C PHE A 15 0.27 3.85 14.09
N LEU A 16 0.90 3.45 15.20
CA LEU A 16 1.68 2.21 15.28
C LEU A 16 0.78 1.10 15.85
N ILE A 17 0.48 0.10 15.02
CA ILE A 17 -0.37 -1.03 15.40
C ILE A 17 0.51 -2.26 15.55
N THR A 18 0.46 -2.91 16.70
CA THR A 18 1.12 -4.22 16.90
C THR A 18 0.18 -5.30 16.41
N ILE A 19 0.61 -6.06 15.39
CA ILE A 19 -0.18 -7.17 14.86
C ILE A 19 -0.10 -8.35 15.84
N PRO A 20 -1.23 -8.81 16.41
CA PRO A 20 -1.23 -9.97 17.30
C PRO A 20 -0.87 -11.24 16.50
N ARG A 21 -0.31 -12.24 17.18
CA ARG A 21 0.02 -13.53 16.55
C ARG A 21 -1.21 -14.22 15.97
N GLU A 22 -2.36 -14.03 16.62
CA GLU A 22 -3.64 -14.58 16.20
C GLU A 22 -4.66 -13.44 16.06
N LEU A 23 -5.39 -13.46 14.96
CA LEU A 23 -6.47 -12.50 14.70
C LEU A 23 -7.66 -12.84 15.61
N PRO A 24 -8.20 -11.88 16.38
CA PRO A 24 -9.37 -12.13 17.22
C PRO A 24 -10.57 -12.63 16.40
N ASP A 25 -11.25 -13.66 16.89
CA ASP A 25 -12.40 -14.31 16.22
C ASP A 25 -13.51 -13.33 15.78
N ARG A 26 -13.65 -12.22 16.51
CA ARG A 26 -14.62 -11.17 16.18
C ARG A 26 -14.36 -10.60 14.79
N PHE A 27 -13.10 -10.34 14.43
CA PHE A 27 -12.74 -9.79 13.12
C PHE A 27 -12.95 -10.81 12.01
N LEU A 28 -12.57 -12.08 12.26
CA LEU A 28 -12.78 -13.16 11.31
C LEU A 28 -14.28 -13.34 10.98
N ARG A 29 -15.12 -13.44 12.02
CA ARG A 29 -16.58 -13.56 11.85
C ARG A 29 -17.20 -12.35 11.15
N ALA A 30 -16.80 -11.13 11.53
CA ALA A 30 -17.28 -9.93 10.88
C ALA A 30 -16.91 -9.89 9.39
N SER A 31 -15.66 -10.25 9.06
CA SER A 31 -15.19 -10.29 7.67
C SER A 31 -15.98 -11.28 6.83
N GLU A 32 -16.30 -12.46 7.37
CA GLU A 32 -17.07 -13.49 6.67
C GLU A 32 -18.51 -13.05 6.40
N ILE A 33 -19.15 -12.41 7.38
CA ILE A 33 -20.50 -11.84 7.23
C ILE A 33 -20.51 -10.78 6.13
N VAL A 34 -19.51 -9.88 6.11
CA VAL A 34 -19.39 -8.83 5.10
C VAL A 34 -19.18 -9.42 3.71
N LYS A 35 -18.27 -10.39 3.56
CA LYS A 35 -18.03 -11.08 2.29
C LYS A 35 -19.30 -11.66 1.71
N ARG A 36 -20.05 -12.41 2.51
CA ARG A 36 -21.30 -13.06 2.08
C ARG A 36 -22.41 -12.07 1.75
N ARG A 37 -22.61 -11.04 2.58
CA ARG A 37 -23.71 -10.07 2.39
C ARG A 37 -23.44 -9.11 1.23
N SER A 38 -22.19 -8.72 1.03
CA SER A 38 -21.84 -7.72 0.02
C SER A 38 -21.42 -8.34 -1.31
N GLY A 39 -21.31 -9.67 -1.41
CA GLY A 39 -20.87 -10.35 -2.64
C GLY A 39 -19.45 -9.98 -3.03
N VAL A 40 -18.55 -9.92 -2.04
CA VAL A 40 -17.15 -9.50 -2.25
C VAL A 40 -16.19 -10.63 -1.90
N GLU A 41 -15.13 -10.73 -2.68
CA GLU A 41 -14.09 -11.73 -2.51
C GLU A 41 -12.72 -11.07 -2.34
N VAL A 42 -11.85 -11.76 -1.61
CA VAL A 42 -10.46 -11.34 -1.42
C VAL A 42 -9.60 -12.13 -2.39
N LYS A 43 -8.87 -11.43 -3.25
CA LYS A 43 -7.97 -11.99 -4.24
C LYS A 43 -6.52 -11.83 -3.77
N HIS A 44 -5.83 -12.96 -3.71
CA HIS A 44 -4.39 -13.04 -3.53
C HIS A 44 -3.74 -13.46 -4.85
N PHE A 45 -2.53 -12.96 -5.10
CA PHE A 45 -1.80 -13.22 -6.34
C PHE A 45 -0.59 -14.09 -6.05
N ALA A 46 -0.37 -15.11 -6.90
CA ALA A 46 0.81 -15.96 -6.83
C ALA A 46 1.97 -15.39 -7.66
N ARG A 47 1.67 -14.71 -8.77
CA ARG A 47 2.66 -14.10 -9.66
C ARG A 47 2.41 -12.61 -9.83
N LYS A 48 3.49 -11.86 -10.07
CA LYS A 48 3.43 -10.41 -10.32
C LYS A 48 2.72 -10.10 -11.62
N ASP A 49 2.91 -10.94 -12.64
CA ASP A 49 2.26 -10.81 -13.95
C ASP A 49 0.73 -10.77 -13.80
N ASP A 50 0.18 -11.52 -12.84
CA ASP A 50 -1.26 -11.59 -12.58
C ASP A 50 -1.83 -10.30 -11.98
N VAL A 51 -0.97 -9.40 -11.49
CA VAL A 51 -1.36 -8.10 -10.89
C VAL A 51 -1.55 -7.04 -11.98
N TYR A 52 -0.80 -7.11 -13.08
CA TYR A 52 -0.82 -6.10 -14.15
C TYR A 52 -2.23 -5.79 -14.69
N PRO A 53 -3.13 -6.77 -14.90
CA PRO A 53 -4.50 -6.49 -15.31
C PRO A 53 -5.28 -5.56 -14.35
N TYR A 54 -4.92 -5.57 -13.07
CA TYR A 54 -5.55 -4.76 -12.02
C TYR A 54 -4.75 -3.49 -11.67
N ALA A 55 -3.52 -3.35 -12.18
CA ALA A 55 -2.59 -2.34 -11.70
C ALA A 55 -3.10 -0.91 -11.90
N LYS A 56 -3.64 -0.60 -13.09
CA LYS A 56 -4.25 0.72 -13.33
C LYS A 56 -5.48 0.96 -12.46
N ASP A 57 -6.31 -0.05 -12.27
CA ASP A 57 -7.54 0.06 -11.47
C ASP A 57 -7.25 0.28 -9.99
N ILE A 58 -6.14 -0.27 -9.48
CA ILE A 58 -5.63 0.03 -8.13
C ILE A 58 -5.39 1.54 -7.98
N PHE A 59 -4.62 2.15 -8.89
CA PHE A 59 -4.32 3.59 -8.80
C PHE A 59 -5.54 4.47 -9.05
N ARG A 60 -6.44 4.07 -9.95
CA ARG A 60 -7.74 4.76 -10.14
C ARG A 60 -8.61 4.69 -8.88
N LEU A 61 -8.61 3.55 -8.19
CA LEU A 61 -9.30 3.43 -6.90
C LEU A 61 -8.67 4.36 -5.86
N ILE A 62 -7.34 4.45 -5.80
CA ILE A 62 -6.63 5.37 -4.90
C ILE A 62 -7.02 6.82 -5.20
N ASN A 63 -6.99 7.24 -6.48
CA ASN A 63 -7.45 8.58 -6.88
C ASN A 63 -8.86 8.84 -6.36
N LYS A 64 -9.79 7.92 -6.62
CA LYS A 64 -11.19 8.06 -6.20
C LYS A 64 -11.35 8.11 -4.68
N ALA A 65 -10.59 7.31 -3.94
CA ALA A 65 -10.67 7.24 -2.49
C ALA A 65 -10.04 8.46 -1.81
N TYR A 66 -8.96 9.00 -2.40
CA TYR A 66 -8.13 10.03 -1.77
C TYR A 66 -8.39 11.44 -2.31
N LYS A 67 -9.22 11.63 -3.35
CA LYS A 67 -9.56 12.95 -3.89
C LYS A 67 -10.08 13.96 -2.86
N GLU A 68 -10.72 13.49 -1.79
CA GLU A 68 -11.25 14.33 -0.70
C GLU A 68 -10.22 14.58 0.42
N ILE A 69 -9.04 13.94 0.36
CA ILE A 69 -7.97 14.15 1.34
C ILE A 69 -7.25 15.46 1.02
N TYR A 70 -7.10 16.30 2.04
CA TYR A 70 -6.41 17.58 1.92
C TYR A 70 -5.00 17.42 1.33
N GLY A 71 -4.69 18.20 0.30
CA GLY A 71 -3.39 18.18 -0.39
C GLY A 71 -3.17 17.01 -1.35
N TYR A 72 -4.17 16.13 -1.55
CA TYR A 72 -4.07 15.08 -2.56
C TYR A 72 -4.31 15.64 -3.96
N VAL A 73 -3.41 15.30 -4.89
CA VAL A 73 -3.54 15.63 -6.31
C VAL A 73 -3.76 14.34 -7.05
N GLU A 74 -4.88 14.25 -7.77
CA GLU A 74 -5.21 13.07 -8.56
C GLU A 74 -4.12 12.78 -9.59
N LEU A 75 -3.74 11.52 -9.69
CA LEU A 75 -2.77 11.05 -10.67
C LEU A 75 -3.39 11.05 -12.07
N THR A 76 -2.71 11.68 -13.02
CA THR A 76 -3.03 11.56 -14.45
C THR A 76 -2.75 10.13 -14.95
N GLU A 77 -3.38 9.72 -16.04
CA GLU A 77 -3.14 8.38 -16.62
C GLU A 77 -1.66 8.13 -16.95
N ARG A 78 -0.91 9.15 -17.40
CA ARG A 78 0.54 9.05 -17.60
C ARG A 78 1.31 8.79 -16.32
N GLN A 79 0.91 9.42 -15.21
CA GLN A 79 1.52 9.18 -13.90
C GLN A 79 1.15 7.80 -13.37
N ILE A 80 -0.09 7.35 -13.59
CA ILE A 80 -0.52 6.00 -13.26
C ILE A 80 0.36 4.97 -13.97
N ASP A 81 0.55 5.10 -15.29
CA ASP A 81 1.39 4.17 -16.06
C ASP A 81 2.82 4.13 -15.53
N TYR A 82 3.41 5.30 -15.28
CA TYR A 82 4.75 5.41 -14.68
C TYR A 82 4.85 4.73 -13.31
N TYR A 83 3.85 4.93 -12.45
CA TYR A 83 3.84 4.33 -11.11
C TYR A 83 3.56 2.83 -11.14
N VAL A 84 2.75 2.34 -12.09
CA VAL A 84 2.56 0.90 -12.32
C VAL A 84 3.90 0.26 -12.67
N ASP A 85 4.63 0.82 -13.63
CA ASP A 85 5.92 0.27 -14.07
C ASP A 85 6.98 0.31 -12.95
N MET A 86 6.92 1.31 -12.07
CA MET A 86 7.85 1.42 -10.96
C MET A 86 7.50 0.50 -9.78
N TYR A 87 6.24 0.50 -9.33
CA TYR A 87 5.86 -0.13 -8.07
C TYR A 87 5.54 -1.62 -8.20
N ILE A 88 4.86 -2.05 -9.28
CA ILE A 88 4.46 -3.46 -9.44
C ILE A 88 5.68 -4.42 -9.40
N PRO A 89 6.83 -4.11 -10.05
CA PRO A 89 8.02 -4.95 -9.95
C PRO A 89 8.62 -5.01 -8.55
N MET A 90 8.46 -3.97 -7.72
CA MET A 90 9.00 -3.93 -6.36
C MET A 90 8.05 -4.53 -5.32
N LEU A 91 6.76 -4.60 -5.63
CA LEU A 91 5.72 -5.04 -4.72
C LEU A 91 5.92 -6.50 -4.27
N ARG A 92 5.67 -6.76 -2.99
CA ARG A 92 5.59 -8.10 -2.42
C ARG A 92 4.14 -8.54 -2.40
N LEU A 93 3.85 -9.68 -3.05
CA LEU A 93 2.49 -10.18 -3.18
C LEU A 93 1.87 -10.53 -1.81
N ASP A 94 2.68 -10.95 -0.83
CA ASP A 94 2.25 -11.16 0.57
C ASP A 94 1.64 -9.90 1.20
N PHE A 95 2.01 -8.72 0.71
CA PHE A 95 1.54 -7.42 1.19
C PHE A 95 0.53 -6.76 0.25
N LEU A 96 0.09 -7.47 -0.79
CA LEU A 96 -0.97 -7.00 -1.68
C LEU A 96 -2.21 -7.85 -1.47
N THR A 97 -3.29 -7.17 -1.10
CA THR A 97 -4.62 -7.77 -1.01
C THR A 97 -5.56 -6.95 -1.86
N VAL A 98 -6.23 -7.58 -2.82
CA VAL A 98 -7.26 -6.92 -3.63
C VAL A 98 -8.62 -7.47 -3.26
N VAL A 99 -9.63 -6.60 -3.20
CA VAL A 99 -11.02 -6.97 -2.96
C VAL A 99 -11.81 -6.72 -4.23
N ILE A 100 -12.48 -7.77 -4.71
CA ILE A 100 -13.24 -7.78 -5.94
C ILE A 100 -14.72 -7.99 -5.61
N ARG A 101 -15.59 -7.32 -6.35
CA ARG A 101 -17.02 -7.58 -6.34
C ARG A 101 -17.35 -8.71 -7.32
N GLN A 102 -18.05 -9.74 -6.85
CA GLN A 102 -18.33 -10.95 -7.62
C GLN A 102 -19.26 -10.72 -8.83
N GLU A 103 -20.16 -9.73 -8.74
CA GLU A 103 -21.15 -9.44 -9.79
C GLU A 103 -20.51 -9.04 -11.13
N ASP A 104 -19.45 -8.22 -11.09
CA ASP A 104 -18.86 -7.60 -12.28
C ASP A 104 -17.33 -7.70 -12.33
N ASN A 105 -16.73 -8.49 -11.43
CA ASN A 105 -15.28 -8.62 -11.26
C ASN A 105 -14.56 -7.29 -11.05
N LYS A 106 -15.26 -6.27 -10.52
CA LYS A 106 -14.69 -4.94 -10.32
C LYS A 106 -13.86 -4.87 -9.06
N LEU A 107 -12.68 -4.25 -9.17
CA LEU A 107 -11.85 -3.90 -8.03
C LEU A 107 -12.52 -2.80 -7.20
N ILE A 108 -12.82 -3.10 -5.94
CA ILE A 108 -13.50 -2.19 -5.01
C ILE A 108 -12.68 -1.88 -3.76
N GLY A 109 -11.61 -2.62 -3.52
CA GLY A 109 -10.73 -2.42 -2.38
C GLY A 109 -9.32 -2.88 -2.69
N VAL A 110 -8.35 -2.21 -2.09
CA VAL A 110 -6.94 -2.59 -2.16
C VAL A 110 -6.27 -2.32 -0.81
N GLY A 111 -5.49 -3.28 -0.35
CA GLY A 111 -4.54 -3.13 0.74
C GLY A 111 -3.13 -3.33 0.20
N ILE A 112 -2.29 -2.30 0.32
CA ILE A 112 -0.88 -2.34 -0.09
C ILE A 112 -0.03 -2.08 1.14
N GLY A 113 0.81 -3.04 1.49
CA GLY A 113 1.86 -2.89 2.47
C GLY A 113 3.23 -2.78 1.81
N LEU A 114 4.11 -1.99 2.43
CA LEU A 114 5.52 -1.94 2.09
C LEU A 114 6.34 -2.43 3.28
N PRO A 115 7.44 -3.18 3.05
CA PRO A 115 8.36 -3.50 4.12
C PRO A 115 8.96 -2.21 4.70
N SER A 116 9.24 -2.21 6.00
CA SER A 116 9.92 -1.08 6.62
C SER A 116 11.32 -0.92 6.05
N MET A 117 11.61 0.27 5.51
CA MET A 117 12.94 0.63 5.01
C MET A 117 13.78 1.37 6.06
N SER A 118 13.19 1.70 7.21
CA SER A 118 13.80 2.55 8.23
C SER A 118 15.12 1.97 8.74
N THR A 119 15.16 0.69 9.09
CA THR A 119 16.37 0.02 9.59
C THR A 119 17.47 -0.03 8.53
N ALA A 120 17.12 -0.28 7.27
CA ALA A 120 18.09 -0.29 6.18
C ALA A 120 18.67 1.10 5.89
N LEU A 121 17.84 2.15 5.92
CA LEU A 121 18.29 3.53 5.75
C LEU A 121 19.20 4.00 6.91
N GLN A 122 18.90 3.57 8.13
CA GLN A 122 19.76 3.84 9.29
C GLN A 122 21.12 3.12 9.13
N LYS A 123 21.13 1.84 8.75
CA LYS A 123 22.36 1.07 8.50
C LYS A 123 23.18 1.64 7.35
N SER A 124 22.53 2.17 6.31
CA SER A 124 23.21 2.83 5.18
C SER A 124 23.70 4.25 5.50
N ARG A 125 23.34 4.80 6.68
CA ARG A 125 23.62 6.19 7.07
C ARG A 125 23.17 7.21 6.01
N GLY A 126 22.06 6.89 5.33
CA GLY A 126 21.53 7.70 4.23
C GLY A 126 22.37 7.71 2.95
N ARG A 127 23.40 6.86 2.83
CA ARG A 127 24.26 6.76 1.63
C ARG A 127 23.92 5.51 0.84
N PHE A 128 23.81 5.62 -0.48
CA PHE A 128 23.60 4.46 -1.34
C PHE A 128 24.91 3.66 -1.55
N MET A 129 26.02 4.37 -1.74
CA MET A 129 27.35 3.79 -1.94
C MET A 129 28.26 4.03 -0.73
N PRO A 130 29.25 3.14 -0.48
CA PRO A 130 29.56 1.93 -1.26
C PRO A 130 28.76 0.67 -0.88
N THR A 131 28.21 0.60 0.34
CA THR A 131 27.54 -0.61 0.87
C THR A 131 26.07 -0.42 1.22
N GLY A 132 25.52 0.80 1.06
CA GLY A 132 24.14 1.10 1.43
C GLY A 132 23.09 0.37 0.59
N TRP A 133 23.36 0.16 -0.70
CA TRP A 133 22.50 -0.59 -1.61
C TRP A 133 22.22 -2.02 -1.11
N TYR A 134 23.18 -2.66 -0.45
CA TYR A 134 23.02 -4.00 0.10
C TYR A 134 21.97 -4.03 1.21
N HIS A 135 22.02 -3.05 2.14
CA HIS A 135 21.02 -2.93 3.21
C HIS A 135 19.62 -2.66 2.65
N LEU A 136 19.51 -1.77 1.66
CA LEU A 136 18.23 -1.43 1.02
C LEU A 136 17.64 -2.63 0.27
N TYR A 137 18.46 -3.34 -0.50
CA TYR A 137 18.04 -4.53 -1.22
C TYR A 137 17.55 -5.64 -0.27
N LYS A 138 18.26 -5.85 0.85
CA LYS A 138 17.90 -6.84 1.87
C LYS A 138 16.54 -6.53 2.52
N ALA A 139 16.29 -5.25 2.85
CA ALA A 139 15.01 -4.79 3.38
C ALA A 139 13.85 -4.96 2.38
N LEU A 140 14.08 -4.61 1.11
CA LEU A 140 13.08 -4.81 0.04
C LEU A 140 12.72 -6.29 -0.15
N LYS A 141 13.70 -7.18 0.01
CA LYS A 141 13.47 -8.64 0.00
C LYS A 141 12.87 -9.16 1.30
N GLY A 142 12.68 -8.32 2.32
CA GLY A 142 12.10 -8.69 3.61
C GLY A 142 12.93 -9.70 4.40
N LYS A 143 14.24 -9.71 4.21
CA LYS A 143 15.16 -10.64 4.89
C LYS A 143 15.86 -10.01 6.10
N ASP A 144 15.34 -8.90 6.61
CA ASP A 144 15.97 -8.15 7.71
C ASP A 144 15.66 -8.69 9.09
#